data_AF-A0A2W7A8H0-F1
#
_entry.id   AF-A0A2W7A8H0-F1
#
_cell.length_a   1.000
_cell.length_b   1.000
_cell.length_c   1.000
_cell.angle_alpha   90.00
_cell.angle_beta   90.00
_cell.angle_gamma   90.00
#
_symmetry.space_group_name_H-M   'P 1'
#
loop_
_entity.id
_entity.type
_entity.pdbx_description
1 polymer ?
#
loop_
_entity_poly.entity_id
_entity_poly.type
_entity_poly.pdbx_seq_one_letter_code
_entity_poly.pdbx_strand_id
1 'polypeptide(L)'
;MTTTNDSSNGNAETPEKEPATSRSTRGARGKRATAAGGIVKASPKSSDVIVLPDDTRVTETDSLPNHRPISLGSFEIVGTIDRAGVRPIGANTFEISTTDTLPGHRPIEVSTMHISDLHTLPGDRPIAPNEIDPSPSVLMGYLD
;
A
#
# COMPACT_ATOMS: atom_id res chain seq x y z
N MET A 1 -1.99 29.93 -42.08
CA MET A 1 -2.52 30.69 -40.92
C MET A 1 -2.22 29.89 -39.67
N THR A 2 -1.59 30.52 -38.68
CA THR A 2 -1.11 29.93 -37.41
C THR A 2 -1.96 30.41 -36.24
N THR A 3 -2.40 29.51 -35.35
CA THR A 3 -2.89 29.79 -33.98
C THR A 3 -2.71 28.50 -33.14
N THR A 4 -1.58 28.30 -32.45
CA THR A 4 -1.24 28.62 -31.04
C THR A 4 -2.03 27.84 -29.98
N ASN A 5 -1.30 26.93 -29.32
CA ASN A 5 -1.60 26.25 -28.05
C ASN A 5 -1.68 27.24 -26.89
N ASP A 6 -2.69 27.11 -26.03
CA ASP A 6 -2.67 27.67 -24.67
C ASP A 6 -2.83 26.53 -23.65
N SER A 7 -1.70 26.08 -23.11
CA SER A 7 -1.63 25.25 -21.91
C SER A 7 -1.72 26.16 -20.68
N SER A 8 -2.89 26.22 -20.06
CA SER A 8 -3.04 26.88 -18.76
C SER A 8 -2.61 25.93 -17.64
N ASN A 9 -1.38 26.10 -17.16
CA ASN A 9 -0.86 25.43 -15.98
C ASN A 9 -1.15 26.31 -14.74
N GLY A 10 -2.23 26.00 -14.03
CA GLY A 10 -2.67 26.73 -12.84
C GLY A 10 -1.86 26.32 -11.62
N ASN A 11 -0.98 27.21 -11.17
CA ASN A 11 -0.23 27.11 -9.92
C ASN A 11 -1.18 27.42 -8.75
N ALA A 12 -1.42 26.45 -7.86
CA ALA A 12 -2.29 26.65 -6.70
C ALA A 12 -1.46 27.17 -5.51
N GLU A 13 -1.73 28.42 -5.12
CA GLU A 13 -1.20 29.08 -3.93
C GLU A 13 -1.63 28.35 -2.64
N THR A 14 -0.65 28.00 -1.82
CA THR A 14 -0.82 27.61 -0.41
C THR A 14 -1.00 28.85 0.47
N PRO A 15 -2.00 28.94 1.36
CA PRO A 15 -2.00 29.94 2.42
C PRO A 15 -1.36 29.39 3.71
N GLU A 16 -0.60 30.29 4.32
CA GLU A 16 0.37 30.12 5.39
C GLU A 16 -0.24 29.83 6.78
N LYS A 17 0.63 29.33 7.65
CA LYS A 17 0.43 28.98 9.07
C LYS A 17 0.96 30.12 9.95
N GLU A 18 0.17 30.59 10.93
CA GLU A 18 0.68 31.35 12.08
C GLU A 18 -0.13 31.12 13.39
N PRO A 19 0.44 31.37 14.59
CA PRO A 19 0.28 30.49 15.76
C PRO A 19 -0.37 31.11 17.03
N ALA A 20 -0.78 30.19 17.92
CA ALA A 20 -0.87 30.28 19.39
C ALA A 20 -1.87 31.25 20.09
N THR A 21 -2.72 30.70 20.96
CA THR A 21 -2.74 31.06 22.41
C THR A 21 -3.43 29.98 23.25
N SER A 22 -2.82 29.71 24.39
CA SER A 22 -3.14 28.70 25.40
C SER A 22 -4.41 29.02 26.21
N ARG A 23 -5.23 28.00 26.51
CA ARG A 23 -6.13 28.04 27.67
C ARG A 23 -6.10 26.74 28.44
N SER A 24 -5.31 26.74 29.50
CA SER A 24 -5.21 25.68 30.51
C SER A 24 -6.49 25.66 31.36
N THR A 25 -7.17 24.51 31.39
CA THR A 25 -8.14 24.20 32.44
C THR A 25 -7.75 22.92 33.16
N ARG A 26 -7.71 23.06 34.48
CA ARG A 26 -7.02 22.26 35.48
C ARG A 26 -7.92 21.12 35.95
N GLY A 27 -7.46 19.88 35.79
CA GLY A 27 -7.65 18.78 36.74
C GLY A 27 -9.01 18.09 36.86
N ALA A 28 -9.07 16.84 36.40
CA ALA A 28 -9.82 15.79 37.08
C ALA A 28 -8.98 14.50 37.05
N ARG A 29 -8.40 14.16 38.21
CA ARG A 29 -7.51 13.01 38.43
C ARG A 29 -8.38 11.75 38.54
N GLY A 30 -8.66 11.10 37.40
CA GLY A 30 -9.31 9.80 37.35
C GLY A 30 -8.39 8.70 37.86
N LYS A 31 -8.84 7.93 38.84
CA LYS A 31 -8.07 6.90 39.54
C LYS A 31 -7.60 5.82 38.55
N ARG A 32 -6.29 5.58 38.52
CA ARG A 32 -5.64 4.48 37.78
C ARG A 32 -5.99 3.18 38.50
N ALA A 33 -6.97 2.44 37.97
CA ALA A 33 -7.24 1.08 38.41
C ALA A 33 -6.21 0.16 37.76
N THR A 34 -5.19 -0.22 38.52
CA THR A 34 -4.37 -1.40 38.24
C THR A 34 -5.23 -2.63 38.53
N ALA A 35 -5.70 -3.30 37.49
CA ALA A 35 -6.24 -4.64 37.60
C ALA A 35 -5.76 -5.46 36.40
N ALA A 36 -5.34 -6.68 36.72
CA ALA A 36 -4.76 -7.73 35.89
C ALA A 36 -5.33 -7.84 34.46
N GLY A 37 -4.48 -8.30 33.54
CA GLY A 37 -4.73 -8.46 32.10
C GLY A 37 -6.12 -9.01 31.75
N GLY A 38 -7.03 -8.07 31.49
CA GLY A 38 -8.37 -8.31 31.01
C GLY A 38 -8.66 -7.29 29.91
N ILE A 39 -9.35 -7.76 28.87
CA ILE A 39 -9.71 -6.96 27.69
C ILE A 39 -10.55 -5.77 28.17
N VAL A 40 -10.02 -4.57 27.97
CA VAL A 40 -10.70 -3.31 28.34
C VAL A 40 -11.79 -3.08 27.29
N LYS A 41 -13.06 -3.16 27.69
CA LYS A 41 -14.19 -2.94 26.77
C LYS A 41 -14.29 -1.45 26.43
N ALA A 42 -14.09 -1.09 25.16
CA ALA A 42 -14.08 0.28 24.67
C ALA A 42 -15.50 0.87 24.49
N SER A 43 -15.57 2.21 24.54
CA SER A 43 -16.81 3.00 24.43
C SER A 43 -17.37 2.98 23.00
N PRO A 44 -18.69 2.81 22.79
CA PRO A 44 -19.32 2.52 21.49
C PRO A 44 -19.32 3.69 20.47
N LYS A 45 -18.64 4.80 20.75
CA LYS A 45 -18.62 6.00 19.89
C LYS A 45 -17.31 6.24 19.14
N SER A 46 -16.28 5.44 19.40
CA SER A 46 -15.00 5.50 18.69
C SER A 46 -14.55 4.07 18.40
N SER A 47 -14.39 3.71 17.12
CA SER A 47 -13.67 2.51 16.72
C SER A 47 -12.21 2.68 17.15
N ASP A 48 -11.90 2.26 18.37
CA ASP A 48 -10.56 2.34 18.92
C ASP A 48 -9.69 1.29 18.21
N VAL A 49 -8.55 1.73 17.68
CA VAL A 49 -7.63 0.86 16.95
C VAL A 49 -6.72 0.19 17.96
N ILE A 50 -6.90 -1.11 18.14
CA ILE A 50 -6.08 -1.93 19.03
C ILE A 50 -4.82 -2.32 18.26
N VAL A 51 -3.64 -2.04 18.84
CA VAL A 51 -2.35 -2.47 18.28
C VAL A 51 -1.90 -3.72 19.04
N LEU A 52 -1.66 -4.81 18.31
CA LEU A 52 -1.16 -6.06 18.88
C LEU A 52 0.38 -6.04 19.04
N PRO A 53 0.96 -7.02 19.75
CA PRO A 53 2.42 -7.11 19.93
C PRO A 53 3.23 -7.27 18.63
N ASP A 54 2.59 -7.65 17.52
CA ASP A 54 3.16 -7.78 16.18
C ASP A 54 2.91 -6.55 15.29
N ASP A 55 2.56 -5.40 15.90
CA ASP A 55 2.18 -4.14 15.26
C ASP A 55 0.93 -4.22 14.36
N THR A 56 0.22 -5.35 14.35
CA THR A 56 -1.04 -5.44 13.61
C THR A 56 -2.10 -4.56 14.26
N ARG A 57 -2.79 -3.78 13.43
CA ARG A 57 -3.82 -2.83 13.86
C ARG A 57 -5.18 -3.45 13.62
N VAL A 58 -5.95 -3.67 14.67
CA VAL A 58 -7.27 -4.28 14.57
C VAL A 58 -8.35 -3.35 15.11
N THR A 59 -9.52 -3.40 14.50
CA THR A 59 -10.73 -2.77 15.02
C THR A 59 -11.71 -3.85 15.42
N GLU A 60 -12.31 -3.71 16.60
CA GLU A 60 -13.51 -4.48 16.92
C GLU A 60 -14.65 -4.00 16.03
N THR A 61 -15.40 -4.94 15.46
CA THR A 61 -16.56 -4.65 14.63
C THR A 61 -17.64 -5.68 14.90
N ASP A 62 -18.90 -5.25 14.80
CA ASP A 62 -20.07 -6.12 14.82
C ASP A 62 -20.52 -6.50 13.40
N SER A 63 -19.77 -6.07 12.37
CA SER A 63 -20.13 -6.31 10.97
C SER A 63 -19.91 -7.76 10.51
N LEU A 64 -19.15 -8.55 11.27
CA LEU A 64 -18.84 -9.95 10.96
C LEU A 64 -19.48 -10.87 12.00
N PRO A 65 -20.00 -12.05 11.59
CA PRO A 65 -20.53 -13.03 12.53
C PRO A 65 -19.52 -13.36 13.64
N ASN A 66 -20.02 -13.51 14.86
CA ASN A 66 -19.23 -13.76 16.07
C ASN A 66 -18.24 -12.65 16.43
N HIS A 67 -18.52 -11.39 16.06
CA HIS A 67 -17.71 -10.21 16.42
C HIS A 67 -16.22 -10.38 16.05
N ARG A 68 -15.94 -11.02 14.90
CA ARG A 68 -14.56 -11.28 14.46
C ARG A 68 -13.85 -9.94 14.20
N PRO A 69 -12.71 -9.66 14.87
CA PRO A 69 -11.94 -8.44 14.64
C PRO A 69 -11.47 -8.32 13.18
N ILE A 70 -11.36 -7.08 12.69
CA ILE A 70 -10.83 -6.79 11.35
C ILE A 70 -9.48 -6.09 11.49
N SER A 71 -8.47 -6.59 10.77
CA SER A 71 -7.18 -5.94 10.63
C SER A 71 -7.24 -4.81 9.60
N LEU A 72 -6.54 -3.70 9.88
CA LEU A 72 -6.40 -2.58 8.96
C LEU A 72 -5.30 -2.89 7.94
N GLY A 73 -5.63 -2.76 6.65
CA GLY A 73 -4.66 -2.86 5.55
C GLY A 73 -4.08 -1.49 5.16
N SER A 74 -2.97 -1.49 4.43
CA SER A 74 -2.30 -0.29 3.89
C SER A 74 -2.76 0.07 2.46
N PHE A 75 -3.98 -0.30 2.08
CA PHE A 75 -4.49 -0.06 0.73
C PHE A 75 -4.87 1.41 0.54
N GLU A 76 -4.28 2.07 -0.46
CA GLU A 76 -4.54 3.47 -0.77
C GLU A 76 -5.52 3.59 -1.95
N ILE A 77 -6.52 4.46 -1.80
CA ILE A 77 -7.48 4.80 -2.84
C ILE A 77 -7.13 6.19 -3.35
N VAL A 78 -6.77 6.29 -4.63
CA VAL A 78 -6.35 7.56 -5.27
C VAL A 78 -7.51 8.29 -5.95
N GLY A 79 -8.61 7.60 -6.19
CA GLY A 79 -9.78 8.17 -6.85
C GLY A 79 -10.92 7.17 -6.93
N THR A 80 -12.00 7.59 -7.57
CA THR A 80 -13.21 6.79 -7.73
C THR A 80 -13.81 7.05 -9.11
N ILE A 81 -14.27 5.99 -9.77
CA ILE A 81 -14.99 6.09 -11.04
C ILE A 81 -16.46 5.73 -10.83
N ASP A 82 -17.37 6.52 -11.41
CA ASP A 82 -18.82 6.30 -11.36
C ASP A 82 -19.39 6.16 -12.78
N ARG A 83 -19.06 5.04 -13.44
CA ARG A 83 -19.57 4.71 -14.79
C ARG A 83 -20.53 3.52 -14.78
N ALA A 84 -20.43 2.67 -13.76
CA ALA A 84 -21.25 1.48 -13.56
C ALA A 84 -21.29 1.17 -12.05
N GLY A 85 -21.66 2.19 -11.27
CA GLY A 85 -21.53 2.23 -9.82
C GLY A 85 -20.21 2.84 -9.35
N VAL A 86 -20.18 3.22 -8.07
CA VAL A 86 -19.03 3.80 -7.37
C VAL A 86 -17.95 2.73 -7.19
N ARG A 87 -16.87 2.82 -7.98
CA ARG A 87 -15.75 1.88 -7.95
C ARG A 87 -14.47 2.60 -7.55
N PRO A 88 -13.81 2.22 -6.43
CA PRO A 88 -12.56 2.84 -6.03
C PRO A 88 -11.43 2.45 -7.00
N ILE A 89 -10.51 3.39 -7.21
CA ILE A 89 -9.27 3.21 -7.96
C ILE A 89 -8.14 3.10 -6.94
N GLY A 90 -7.52 1.92 -6.86
CA GLY A 90 -6.40 1.67 -5.96
C GLY A 90 -5.08 2.23 -6.51
N ALA A 91 -4.21 2.68 -5.61
CA ALA A 91 -2.82 2.96 -5.94
C ALA A 91 -2.12 1.68 -6.39
N ASN A 92 -1.13 1.83 -7.26
CA ASN A 92 -0.34 0.73 -7.79
C ASN A 92 1.15 1.13 -7.85
N THR A 93 2.03 0.15 -7.76
CA THR A 93 3.50 0.33 -7.76
C THR A 93 4.18 -0.16 -9.02
N PHE A 94 3.50 -0.87 -9.93
CA PHE A 94 4.13 -1.37 -11.16
C PHE A 94 4.06 -0.37 -12.32
N GLU A 95 5.04 -0.44 -13.23
CA GLU A 95 5.14 0.42 -14.41
C GLU A 95 4.44 -0.19 -15.62
N ILE A 96 3.68 0.64 -16.35
CA ILE A 96 2.99 0.24 -17.58
C ILE A 96 3.87 0.63 -18.77
N SER A 97 4.29 -0.35 -19.56
CA SER A 97 5.10 -0.14 -20.76
C SER A 97 4.26 0.43 -21.91
N THR A 98 3.08 -0.14 -22.15
CA THR A 98 2.19 0.29 -23.24
C THR A 98 0.76 -0.19 -22.98
N THR A 99 -0.21 0.51 -23.55
CA THR A 99 -1.62 0.10 -23.57
C THR A 99 -2.13 -0.23 -24.97
N ASP A 100 -1.43 0.20 -26.03
CA ASP A 100 -2.04 0.30 -27.37
C ASP A 100 -1.72 -0.88 -28.29
N THR A 101 -0.80 -1.75 -27.87
CA THR A 101 -0.37 -2.91 -28.66
C THR A 101 -1.40 -4.04 -28.65
N LEU A 102 -2.28 -4.10 -27.65
CA LEU A 102 -3.29 -5.14 -27.49
C LEU A 102 -4.70 -4.59 -27.74
N PRO A 103 -5.59 -5.37 -28.40
CA PRO A 103 -6.96 -4.96 -28.63
C PRO A 103 -7.69 -4.58 -27.34
N GLY A 104 -8.40 -3.45 -27.38
CA GLY A 104 -9.15 -2.93 -26.24
C GLY A 104 -8.29 -2.18 -25.21
N HIS A 105 -7.14 -1.64 -25.63
CA HIS A 105 -6.22 -0.87 -24.80
C HIS A 105 -5.78 -1.61 -23.52
N ARG A 106 -5.44 -2.89 -23.63
CA ARG A 106 -5.05 -3.71 -22.48
C ARG A 106 -3.64 -3.32 -22.03
N PRO A 107 -3.43 -2.86 -20.78
CA PRO A 107 -2.12 -2.50 -20.30
C PRO A 107 -1.16 -3.68 -20.29
N ILE A 108 0.08 -3.43 -20.70
CA ILE A 108 1.22 -4.34 -20.57
C ILE A 108 2.16 -3.79 -19.52
N GLU A 109 2.43 -4.56 -18.48
CA GLU A 109 3.31 -4.24 -17.37
C GLU A 109 4.79 -4.55 -17.71
N VAL A 110 5.70 -3.76 -17.16
CA VAL A 110 7.14 -4.06 -17.17
C VAL A 110 7.45 -5.13 -16.14
N SER A 111 7.98 -6.28 -16.58
CA SER A 111 8.46 -7.31 -15.68
C SER A 111 9.83 -6.93 -15.10
N THR A 112 9.98 -7.02 -13.77
CA THR A 112 11.28 -6.90 -13.09
C THR A 112 12.03 -8.23 -13.01
N MET A 113 11.53 -9.30 -13.64
CA MET A 113 12.14 -10.63 -13.60
C MET A 113 13.38 -10.69 -14.49
N HIS A 114 14.50 -11.15 -13.92
CA HIS A 114 15.70 -11.43 -14.70
C HIS A 114 15.53 -12.75 -15.47
N ILE A 115 15.47 -12.66 -16.79
CA ILE A 115 15.37 -13.80 -17.71
C ILE A 115 16.72 -13.95 -18.42
N SER A 116 17.26 -15.17 -18.51
CA SER A 116 18.48 -15.42 -19.28
C SER A 116 18.22 -15.43 -20.78
N ASP A 117 19.26 -15.54 -21.61
CA ASP A 117 19.12 -15.50 -23.07
C ASP A 117 18.11 -16.54 -23.61
N LEU A 118 17.07 -16.05 -24.30
CA LEU A 118 15.95 -16.84 -24.80
C LEU A 118 16.39 -17.81 -25.91
N HIS A 119 17.47 -17.51 -26.63
CA HIS A 119 17.93 -18.31 -27.77
C HIS A 119 18.63 -19.61 -27.36
N THR A 120 18.79 -19.85 -26.07
CA THR A 120 19.42 -21.09 -25.55
C THR A 120 18.54 -22.31 -25.71
N LEU A 121 17.20 -22.14 -25.76
CA LEU A 121 16.24 -23.23 -25.92
C LEU A 121 15.45 -23.11 -27.23
N PRO A 122 15.07 -24.23 -27.87
CA PRO A 122 14.18 -24.21 -29.02
C PRO A 122 12.84 -23.52 -28.70
N GLY A 123 12.50 -22.53 -29.53
CA GLY A 123 11.25 -21.77 -29.42
C GLY A 123 11.26 -20.69 -28.35
N ASP A 124 12.42 -20.07 -28.10
CA ASP A 124 12.58 -18.86 -27.27
C ASP A 124 11.94 -18.98 -25.89
N ARG A 125 12.11 -20.15 -25.26
CA ARG A 125 11.50 -20.45 -23.96
C ARG A 125 12.24 -19.66 -22.87
N PRO A 126 11.56 -18.76 -22.13
CA PRO A 126 12.22 -18.01 -21.07
C PRO A 126 12.61 -18.94 -19.93
N ILE A 127 13.85 -18.84 -19.45
CA ILE A 127 14.34 -19.54 -18.27
C ILE A 127 15.00 -18.51 -17.34
N ALA A 128 15.01 -18.81 -16.04
CA ALA A 128 15.76 -18.02 -15.07
C ALA A 128 17.27 -18.29 -15.23
N PRO A 129 18.14 -17.31 -14.94
CA PRO A 129 19.58 -17.55 -14.91
C PRO A 129 19.93 -18.58 -13.82
N ASN A 130 20.86 -19.48 -14.15
CA ASN A 130 21.42 -20.45 -13.19
C ASN A 130 22.63 -19.88 -12.42
N GLU A 131 22.80 -18.56 -12.41
CA GLU A 131 23.83 -17.90 -11.61
C GLU A 131 23.47 -18.04 -10.12
N ILE A 132 24.25 -18.83 -9.38
CA ILE A 132 24.12 -19.00 -7.93
C ILE A 132 25.20 -18.13 -7.29
N ASP A 133 24.81 -17.29 -6.33
CA ASP A 133 25.72 -16.53 -5.45
C ASP A 133 25.70 -17.17 -4.06
N PRO A 134 26.84 -17.67 -3.53
CA PRO A 134 28.20 -17.59 -4.05
C PRO A 134 28.46 -18.50 -5.26
N SER A 135 29.43 -18.12 -6.10
CA SER A 135 29.79 -18.89 -7.30
C SER A 135 30.06 -20.37 -6.98
N PRO A 136 29.74 -21.33 -7.87
CA PRO A 136 29.92 -22.76 -7.59
C PRO A 136 31.33 -23.14 -7.13
N SER A 137 32.38 -22.45 -7.61
CA SER A 137 33.76 -22.66 -7.17
C SER A 137 33.97 -22.39 -5.67
N VAL A 138 33.27 -21.40 -5.11
CA VAL A 138 33.27 -21.11 -3.66
C VAL A 138 32.51 -22.20 -2.91
N LEU A 139 31.36 -22.64 -3.42
CA LEU A 139 30.59 -23.75 -2.83
C LEU A 139 31.39 -25.07 -2.80
N MET A 140 32.18 -25.36 -3.83
CA MET A 140 33.03 -26.56 -3.87
C MET A 140 34.18 -26.50 -2.86
N GLY A 141 34.56 -25.33 -2.36
CA GLY A 141 35.52 -25.19 -1.27
C GLY A 141 34.98 -25.60 0.11
N TYR A 142 33.67 -25.83 0.24
CA TYR A 142 33.02 -26.29 1.47
C TYR A 142 32.64 -27.79 1.43
N LEU A 143 32.96 -28.49 0.35
CA LEU A 143 32.85 -29.94 0.29
C LEU A 143 34.16 -30.55 0.81
N ASP A 144 34.07 -31.24 1.95
CA ASP A 144 35.16 -32.05 2.56
C ASP A 144 35.34 -33.39 1.84
#